data_AF-A0A9E2VPV1-F1
#
_entry.id   AF-A0A9E2VPV1-F1
#
_cell.length_a   1.000
_cell.length_b   1.000
_cell.length_c   1.000
_cell.angle_alpha   90.00
_cell.angle_beta   90.00
_cell.angle_gamma   90.00
#
_symmetry.space_group_name_H-M   'P 1'
#
loop_
_entity.id
_entity.type
_entity.pdbx_description
1 polymer ?
#
loop_
_entity_poly.entity_id
_entity_poly.type
_entity_poly.pdbx_seq_one_letter_code
_entity_poly.pdbx_strand_id
1 'polypeptide(L)'
;MVKTGQRAESLVHAPNGYALRTIKGAKCQTTDGLLTEFARALDFPDYFGHNWDALEECLADLEWLPAKGYILLITNAVQVLPDEEEYETFLEILRDAGEAWGIGQAGMGARRATPFHVLFAVSEREKAKRAHWRMTEINAEPTREAGLRRRTPSKRT
;
A
#
# COMPACT_ATOMS: atom_id res chain seq x y z
N MET A 1 -10.36 -0.15 -9.01
CA MET A 1 -10.03 0.69 -10.19
C MET A 1 -10.28 2.16 -9.89
N VAL A 2 -9.70 3.09 -10.66
CA VAL A 2 -9.88 4.55 -10.52
C VAL A 2 -10.59 5.14 -11.75
N LYS A 3 -11.62 5.96 -11.53
CA LYS A 3 -12.40 6.62 -12.59
C LYS A 3 -11.63 7.82 -13.17
N THR A 4 -11.86 8.15 -14.44
CA THR A 4 -11.21 9.31 -15.08
C THR A 4 -11.52 10.61 -14.32
N GLY A 5 -10.48 11.36 -13.95
CA GLY A 5 -10.59 12.60 -13.15
C GLY A 5 -10.63 12.40 -11.63
N GLN A 6 -10.72 11.16 -11.13
CA GLN A 6 -10.70 10.86 -9.71
C GLN A 6 -9.26 10.66 -9.19
N ARG A 7 -8.98 11.12 -7.96
CA ARG A 7 -7.73 10.85 -7.23
C ARG A 7 -7.80 9.49 -6.54
N ALA A 8 -6.77 8.67 -6.68
CA ALA A 8 -6.71 7.33 -6.06
C ALA A 8 -6.80 7.41 -4.53
N GLU A 9 -6.21 8.46 -3.97
CA GLU A 9 -6.18 8.79 -2.54
C GLU A 9 -7.59 9.05 -1.98
N SER A 10 -8.55 9.44 -2.83
CA SER A 10 -9.96 9.62 -2.42
C SER A 10 -10.78 8.33 -2.34
N LEU A 11 -10.18 7.18 -2.71
CA LEU A 11 -10.82 5.86 -2.70
C LEU A 11 -10.32 4.96 -1.55
N VAL A 12 -9.34 5.41 -0.76
CA VAL A 12 -8.69 4.59 0.28
C VAL A 12 -8.83 5.28 1.64
N HIS A 13 -9.72 4.74 2.48
CA HIS A 13 -9.86 5.14 3.87
C HIS A 13 -9.14 4.15 4.79
N ALA A 14 -8.04 4.59 5.41
CA ALA A 14 -7.27 3.78 6.33
C ALA A 14 -7.96 3.68 7.71
N PRO A 15 -7.98 2.51 8.38
CA PRO A 15 -8.52 2.38 9.74
C PRO A 15 -7.71 3.17 10.78
N ASN A 16 -8.34 3.51 11.91
CA ASN A 16 -7.75 4.36 12.95
C ASN A 16 -6.43 3.80 13.52
N GLY A 17 -5.32 4.46 13.18
CA GLY A 17 -3.96 4.10 13.59
C GLY A 17 -3.17 3.29 12.55
N TYR A 18 -3.67 3.11 11.34
CA TYR A 18 -2.88 2.62 10.21
C TYR A 18 -2.09 3.78 9.57
N ALA A 19 -0.89 3.47 9.07
CA ALA A 19 -0.14 4.37 8.20
C ALA A 19 -0.56 4.15 6.73
N LEU A 20 -1.29 5.12 6.16
CA LEU A 20 -1.47 5.23 4.72
C LEU A 20 -0.27 6.01 4.14
N ARG A 21 0.44 5.43 3.18
CA ARG A 21 1.51 6.09 2.42
C ARG A 21 1.24 6.01 0.93
N THR A 22 1.58 7.09 0.21
CA THR A 22 1.31 7.23 -1.22
C THR A 22 2.61 7.27 -2.00
N ILE A 23 2.78 6.28 -2.88
CA ILE A 23 3.93 6.07 -3.76
C ILE A 23 3.48 6.46 -5.17
N LYS A 24 4.18 7.40 -5.81
CA LYS A 24 3.82 7.88 -7.14
C LYS A 24 4.47 7.01 -8.20
N GLY A 25 3.76 6.00 -8.69
CA GLY A 25 4.25 5.06 -9.70
C GLY A 25 4.76 5.70 -10.99
N ALA A 26 4.32 6.93 -11.31
CA ALA A 26 4.86 7.74 -12.41
C ALA A 26 6.32 8.21 -12.21
N LYS A 27 6.90 8.04 -11.01
CA LYS A 27 8.33 8.18 -10.72
C LYS A 27 9.08 6.84 -10.70
N CYS A 28 8.36 5.74 -10.52
CA CYS A 28 8.90 4.39 -10.34
C CYS A 28 9.12 3.68 -11.69
N GLN A 29 9.47 4.45 -12.74
CA GLN A 29 9.67 3.95 -14.10
C GLN A 29 11.03 3.27 -14.30
N THR A 30 11.91 3.34 -13.29
CA THR A 30 13.19 2.65 -13.16
C THR A 30 13.39 2.23 -11.71
N THR A 31 14.27 1.26 -11.45
CA THR A 31 14.65 0.83 -10.08
C THR A 31 15.08 2.00 -9.18
N ASP A 32 16.03 2.84 -9.60
CA ASP A 32 16.45 4.05 -8.86
C ASP A 32 15.26 4.96 -8.47
N GLY A 33 14.34 5.18 -9.42
CA GLY A 33 13.16 6.02 -9.25
C GLY A 33 12.12 5.39 -8.32
N LEU A 34 12.00 4.06 -8.31
CA LEU A 34 11.19 3.31 -7.37
C LEU A 34 11.77 3.43 -5.96
N LEU A 35 13.03 3.07 -5.78
CA LEU A 35 13.73 3.06 -4.49
C LEU A 35 13.70 4.46 -3.85
N THR A 36 13.95 5.51 -4.63
CA THR A 36 13.88 6.90 -4.18
C THR A 36 12.47 7.34 -3.77
N GLU A 37 11.43 6.94 -4.52
CA GLU A 37 10.04 7.29 -4.18
C GLU A 37 9.50 6.45 -3.01
N PHE A 38 9.98 5.21 -2.81
CA PHE A 38 9.70 4.40 -1.63
C PHE A 38 10.33 5.01 -0.37
N ALA A 39 11.64 5.32 -0.41
CA ALA A 39 12.33 5.97 0.69
C ALA A 39 11.65 7.28 1.11
N ARG A 40 11.30 8.11 0.13
CA ARG A 40 10.53 9.35 0.34
C ARG A 40 9.09 9.12 0.83
N ALA A 41 8.47 7.97 0.52
CA ALA A 41 7.08 7.69 0.89
C ALA A 41 6.95 7.04 2.27
N LEU A 42 7.95 6.27 2.71
CA LEU A 42 7.98 5.55 3.99
C LEU A 42 8.94 6.16 5.01
N ASP A 43 9.46 7.36 4.70
CA ASP A 43 10.34 8.14 5.56
C ASP A 43 11.56 7.30 6.00
N PHE A 44 12.16 6.56 5.05
CA PHE A 44 13.29 5.65 5.29
C PHE A 44 14.52 6.39 5.84
N PRO A 45 15.37 5.73 6.65
CA PRO A 45 16.57 6.34 7.23
C PRO A 45 17.61 6.78 6.19
N ASP A 46 18.43 7.77 6.56
CA ASP A 46 19.51 8.33 5.72
C ASP A 46 20.60 7.31 5.30
N TYR A 47 20.63 6.13 5.93
CA TYR A 47 21.55 5.04 5.59
C TYR A 47 20.99 4.05 4.54
N PHE A 48 19.79 4.29 4.00
CA PHE A 48 19.16 3.42 3.01
C PHE A 48 20.06 3.14 1.80
N GLY A 49 20.34 1.85 1.54
CA GLY A 49 21.35 1.41 0.58
C GLY A 49 21.04 1.60 -0.91
N HIS A 50 19.85 2.13 -1.25
CA HIS A 50 19.42 2.36 -2.65
C HIS A 50 19.61 1.14 -3.57
N ASN A 51 19.21 -0.04 -3.10
CA ASN A 51 19.22 -1.30 -3.85
C ASN A 51 18.04 -2.20 -3.40
N TRP A 52 17.88 -3.37 -4.03
CA TRP A 52 16.79 -4.31 -3.74
C TRP A 52 16.84 -4.89 -2.33
N ASP A 53 17.99 -5.40 -1.90
CA ASP A 53 18.21 -5.97 -0.57
C ASP A 53 17.84 -4.94 0.53
N ALA A 54 18.29 -3.69 0.37
CA ALA A 54 17.98 -2.59 1.28
C ALA A 54 16.48 -2.20 1.27
N LEU A 55 15.77 -2.41 0.16
CA LEU A 55 14.31 -2.23 0.08
C LEU A 55 13.60 -3.35 0.84
N GLU A 56 14.07 -4.59 0.73
CA GLU A 56 13.53 -5.72 1.49
C GLU A 56 13.74 -5.51 3.00
N GLU A 57 14.97 -5.19 3.44
CA GLU A 57 15.29 -4.89 4.84
C GLU A 57 14.40 -3.77 5.40
N CYS A 58 14.27 -2.64 4.68
CA CYS A 58 13.46 -1.49 5.10
C CYS A 58 11.95 -1.67 4.90
N LEU A 59 11.49 -2.80 4.36
CA LEU A 59 10.09 -3.21 4.34
C LEU A 59 9.81 -4.34 5.33
N ALA A 60 10.80 -5.13 5.73
CA ALA A 60 10.68 -6.15 6.78
C ALA A 60 10.58 -5.53 8.19
N ASP A 61 11.35 -4.46 8.43
CA ASP A 61 11.23 -3.61 9.62
C ASP A 61 10.93 -2.14 9.26
N LEU A 62 10.08 -1.52 10.06
CA LEU A 62 9.56 -0.16 9.94
C LEU A 62 9.50 0.51 11.32
N GLU A 63 10.46 0.22 12.21
CA GLU A 63 10.45 0.69 13.61
C GLU A 63 10.37 2.22 13.77
N TRP A 64 10.88 2.99 12.80
CA TRP A 64 10.79 4.45 12.76
C TRP A 64 9.38 4.97 12.38
N LEU A 65 8.51 4.10 11.83
CA LEU A 65 7.16 4.44 11.36
C LEU A 65 6.07 3.63 12.10
N PRO A 66 6.02 3.63 13.45
CA PRO A 66 5.19 2.70 14.22
C PRO A 66 3.67 2.90 13.97
N ALA A 67 3.04 1.90 13.35
CA ALA A 67 1.60 1.87 13.07
C ALA A 67 0.91 0.59 13.56
N LYS A 68 -0.44 0.59 13.56
CA LYS A 68 -1.26 -0.61 13.79
C LYS A 68 -1.44 -1.47 12.53
N GLY A 69 -0.88 -1.03 11.41
CA GLY A 69 -0.98 -1.62 10.09
C GLY A 69 -0.59 -0.60 9.02
N TYR A 70 -0.26 -1.07 7.83
CA TYR A 70 0.29 -0.26 6.73
C TYR A 70 -0.54 -0.44 5.47
N ILE A 71 -0.77 0.66 4.75
CA ILE A 71 -1.40 0.66 3.44
C ILE A 71 -0.51 1.47 2.50
N LEU A 72 0.11 0.78 1.55
CA LEU A 72 0.91 1.38 0.47
C LEU A 72 0.03 1.59 -0.75
N LEU A 73 -0.34 2.84 -1.03
CA LEU A 73 -1.13 3.21 -2.21
C LEU A 73 -0.20 3.64 -3.35
N ILE A 74 -0.06 2.78 -4.35
CA ILE A 74 0.76 3.02 -5.54
C ILE A 74 -0.13 3.68 -6.61
N THR A 75 0.03 4.98 -6.83
CA THR A 75 -0.72 5.73 -7.86
C THR A 75 -0.10 5.52 -9.24
N ASN A 76 -0.91 5.61 -10.31
CA ASN A 76 -0.43 5.43 -11.69
C ASN A 76 0.32 4.10 -11.86
N ALA A 77 -0.14 3.04 -11.18
CA ALA A 77 0.61 1.80 -11.00
C ALA A 77 1.09 1.17 -12.33
N VAL A 78 0.35 1.39 -13.42
CA VAL A 78 0.69 0.98 -14.80
C VAL A 78 1.98 1.56 -15.38
N GLN A 79 2.68 2.43 -14.64
CA GLN A 79 3.97 3.02 -15.00
C GLN A 79 5.12 2.54 -14.09
N VAL A 80 4.82 1.76 -13.05
CA VAL A 80 5.84 1.15 -12.19
C VAL A 80 6.51 0.04 -12.99
N LEU A 81 7.83 0.15 -13.17
CA LEU A 81 8.73 -0.83 -13.78
C LEU A 81 8.14 -1.46 -15.07
N PRO A 82 8.38 -0.83 -16.24
CA PRO A 82 7.93 -1.37 -17.52
C PRO A 82 8.74 -2.59 -17.98
N ASP A 83 9.87 -2.87 -17.33
CA ASP A 83 10.60 -4.13 -17.44
C ASP A 83 9.90 -5.23 -16.62
N GLU A 84 9.83 -6.44 -17.14
CA GLU A 84 9.11 -7.54 -16.48
C GLU A 84 9.94 -8.22 -15.38
N GLU A 85 11.27 -8.29 -15.51
CA GLU A 85 12.15 -8.91 -14.51
C GLU A 85 12.27 -8.00 -13.27
N GLU A 86 12.54 -6.70 -13.45
CA GLU A 86 12.56 -5.73 -12.34
C GLU A 86 11.20 -5.71 -11.59
N TYR A 87 10.10 -5.84 -12.33
CA TYR A 87 8.76 -5.82 -11.73
C TYR A 87 8.41 -7.12 -10.99
N GLU A 88 8.85 -8.29 -11.45
CA GLU A 88 8.61 -9.54 -10.72
C GLU A 88 9.39 -9.55 -9.40
N THR A 89 10.66 -9.13 -9.38
CA THR A 89 11.43 -8.93 -8.13
C THR A 89 10.74 -7.93 -7.18
N PHE A 90 10.25 -6.80 -7.69
CA PHE A 90 9.49 -5.84 -6.87
C PHE A 90 8.21 -6.45 -6.27
N LEU A 91 7.53 -7.35 -6.99
CA LEU A 91 6.37 -8.06 -6.45
C LEU A 91 6.73 -9.14 -5.42
N GLU A 92 7.91 -9.75 -5.51
CA GLU A 92 8.41 -10.70 -4.48
C GLU A 92 8.61 -9.97 -3.15
N ILE A 93 9.44 -8.93 -3.16
CA ILE A 93 9.72 -8.10 -1.97
C ILE A 93 8.42 -7.58 -1.31
N LEU A 94 7.41 -7.17 -2.09
CA LEU A 94 6.12 -6.72 -1.56
C LEU A 94 5.22 -7.85 -1.02
N ARG A 95 5.34 -9.08 -1.55
CA ARG A 95 4.65 -10.26 -1.01
C ARG A 95 5.29 -10.71 0.30
N ASP A 96 6.61 -10.76 0.33
CA ASP A 96 7.38 -11.31 1.44
C ASP A 96 7.32 -10.38 2.66
N ALA A 97 7.36 -9.06 2.44
CA ALA A 97 6.97 -8.08 3.46
C ALA A 97 5.52 -8.28 3.93
N GLY A 98 4.57 -8.50 3.02
CA GLY A 98 3.17 -8.78 3.36
C GLY A 98 2.98 -10.01 4.25
N GLU A 99 3.72 -11.09 3.99
CA GLU A 99 3.72 -12.33 4.79
C GLU A 99 4.43 -12.14 6.14
N ALA A 100 5.62 -11.55 6.17
CA ALA A 100 6.38 -11.29 7.40
C ALA A 100 5.64 -10.33 8.37
N TRP A 101 4.92 -9.33 7.84
CA TRP A 101 4.04 -8.49 8.65
C TRP A 101 2.75 -9.23 9.06
N GLY A 102 2.17 -10.05 8.18
CA GLY A 102 0.98 -10.86 8.44
C GLY A 102 1.14 -11.94 9.50
N ILE A 103 2.29 -12.64 9.54
CA ILE A 103 2.61 -13.66 10.54
C ILE A 103 3.10 -12.99 11.84
N GLY A 104 3.97 -11.98 11.71
CA GLY A 104 4.72 -11.42 12.84
C GLY A 104 5.94 -12.26 13.21
N GLN A 105 6.66 -11.82 14.25
CA GLN A 105 7.95 -12.34 14.68
C GLN A 105 7.92 -12.78 16.14
N ALA A 106 8.50 -13.94 16.42
CA ALA A 106 8.67 -14.47 17.77
C ALA A 106 10.15 -14.41 18.20
N GLY A 107 10.40 -14.38 19.51
CA GLY A 107 11.76 -14.34 20.09
C GLY A 107 12.17 -12.93 20.53
N MET A 108 13.47 -12.62 20.39
CA MET A 108 13.98 -11.26 20.66
C MET A 108 13.52 -10.33 19.53
N GLY A 109 12.99 -9.15 19.87
CA GLY A 109 12.30 -8.29 18.90
C GLY A 109 10.88 -8.73 18.53
N ALA A 110 10.19 -9.50 19.41
CA ALA A 110 8.86 -10.05 19.11
C ALA A 110 7.83 -9.00 18.63
N ARG A 111 7.37 -9.15 17.39
CA ARG A 111 6.41 -8.28 16.70
C ARG A 111 5.12 -9.03 16.43
N ARG A 112 3.97 -8.51 16.86
CA ARG A 112 2.66 -9.14 16.56
C ARG A 112 2.36 -9.09 15.07
N ALA A 113 1.62 -10.10 14.58
CA ALA A 113 0.88 -10.04 13.32
C ALA A 113 0.19 -8.67 13.17
N THR A 114 0.51 -7.96 12.10
CA THR A 114 0.19 -6.54 11.88
C THR A 114 -0.14 -6.35 10.40
N PRO A 115 -1.37 -5.94 10.03
CA PRO A 115 -1.79 -5.95 8.63
C PRO A 115 -0.95 -5.02 7.74
N PHE A 116 -0.37 -5.57 6.68
CA PHE A 116 0.37 -4.85 5.64
C PHE A 116 -0.31 -5.07 4.29
N HIS A 117 -0.64 -4.00 3.58
CA HIS A 117 -1.44 -4.05 2.35
C HIS A 117 -0.85 -3.13 1.28
N VAL A 118 -0.75 -3.63 0.04
CA VAL A 118 -0.32 -2.83 -1.12
C VAL A 118 -1.48 -2.72 -2.11
N LEU A 119 -1.84 -1.48 -2.48
CA LEU A 119 -2.97 -1.15 -3.35
C LEU A 119 -2.46 -0.49 -4.63
N PHE A 120 -2.57 -1.22 -5.74
CA PHE A 120 -2.13 -0.77 -7.06
C PHE A 120 -3.27 -0.01 -7.77
N ALA A 121 -3.19 1.32 -7.79
CA ALA A 121 -4.23 2.17 -8.35
C ALA A 121 -4.07 2.31 -9.89
N VAL A 122 -4.79 1.44 -10.59
CA VAL A 122 -4.93 1.42 -12.06
C VAL A 122 -6.19 2.18 -12.49
N SER A 123 -6.12 2.92 -13.60
CA SER A 123 -7.29 3.59 -14.19
C SER A 123 -8.10 2.62 -15.06
N GLU A 124 -9.42 2.82 -15.15
CA GLU A 124 -10.30 1.96 -15.99
C GLU A 124 -9.83 1.85 -17.44
N ARG A 125 -9.22 2.92 -17.99
CA ARG A 125 -8.71 2.97 -19.36
C ARG A 125 -7.48 2.08 -19.59
N GLU A 126 -6.77 1.75 -18.52
CA GLU A 126 -5.46 1.08 -18.57
C GLU A 126 -5.50 -0.32 -17.95
N LYS A 127 -6.63 -0.71 -17.34
CA LYS A 127 -6.91 -2.05 -16.78
C LYS A 127 -6.44 -3.19 -17.69
N ALA A 128 -6.71 -3.09 -19.00
CA ALA A 128 -6.33 -4.11 -19.98
C ALA A 128 -4.83 -4.42 -20.01
N LYS A 129 -3.96 -3.42 -19.73
CA LYS A 129 -2.50 -3.61 -19.69
C LYS A 129 -2.03 -4.55 -18.58
N ARG A 130 -2.81 -4.70 -17.49
CA ARG A 130 -2.41 -5.45 -16.28
C ARG A 130 -3.17 -6.76 -16.11
N ALA A 131 -3.89 -7.22 -17.13
CA ALA A 131 -4.69 -8.45 -17.09
C ALA A 131 -3.87 -9.71 -16.75
N HIS A 132 -2.57 -9.72 -17.04
CA HIS A 132 -1.66 -10.83 -16.68
C HIS A 132 -1.07 -10.71 -15.26
N TRP A 133 -1.19 -9.58 -14.56
CA TRP A 133 -0.49 -9.34 -13.29
C TRP A 133 -1.20 -10.05 -12.09
N ARG A 134 -2.20 -10.92 -12.37
CA ARG A 134 -2.94 -11.85 -11.47
C ARG A 134 -3.52 -11.30 -10.16
N MET A 135 -3.67 -9.98 -10.05
CA MET A 135 -4.09 -9.31 -8.81
C MET A 135 -5.59 -9.47 -8.52
N THR A 136 -5.98 -9.60 -7.25
CA THR A 136 -7.40 -9.55 -6.84
C THR A 136 -7.97 -8.14 -7.04
N GLU A 137 -8.99 -8.01 -7.89
CA GLU A 137 -9.61 -6.71 -8.14
C GLU A 137 -10.46 -6.23 -6.95
N ILE A 138 -10.01 -5.17 -6.28
CA ILE A 138 -10.82 -4.45 -5.30
C ILE A 138 -11.56 -3.30 -5.99
N ASN A 139 -12.89 -3.42 -6.04
CA ASN A 139 -13.79 -2.33 -6.44
C ASN A 139 -14.07 -1.43 -5.25
N ALA A 140 -13.39 -0.30 -5.21
CA ALA A 140 -13.59 0.75 -4.21
C ALA A 140 -14.92 1.50 -4.47
N GLU A 141 -16.03 0.86 -4.11
CA GLU A 141 -17.28 1.56 -3.84
C GLU A 141 -17.04 2.61 -2.75
N PRO A 142 -17.42 3.89 -2.94
CA PRO A 142 -17.27 4.90 -1.90
C PRO A 142 -18.13 4.49 -0.71
N THR A 143 -17.49 4.16 0.41
CA THR A 143 -18.18 3.63 1.60
C THR A 143 -19.13 4.70 2.12
N ARG A 144 -20.44 4.51 1.91
CA ARG A 144 -21.46 5.39 2.50
C ARG A 144 -21.28 5.35 4.01
N GLU A 145 -20.99 6.50 4.61
CA GLU A 145 -20.98 6.63 6.07
C GLU A 145 -22.28 6.05 6.63
N ALA A 146 -22.16 5.14 7.58
CA ALA A 146 -23.30 4.48 8.21
C ALA A 146 -24.05 5.50 9.09
N GLY A 147 -24.92 6.28 8.45
CA GLY A 147 -25.54 7.48 9.00
C GLY A 147 -26.04 7.28 10.42
N LEU A 148 -25.48 8.06 11.34
CA LEU A 148 -25.70 7.98 12.78
C LEU A 148 -27.19 7.94 13.10
N ARG A 149 -27.71 6.75 13.44
CA ARG A 149 -29.13 6.53 13.74
C ARG A 149 -29.52 7.32 15.00
N ARG A 150 -30.03 8.53 14.81
CA ARG A 150 -30.61 9.38 15.86
C ARG A 150 -31.72 8.59 16.57
N ARG A 151 -31.45 8.16 17.80
CA ARG A 151 -32.44 7.47 18.65
C ARG A 151 -33.48 8.50 19.13
N THR A 152 -34.68 8.46 18.57
CA THR A 152 -35.83 9.17 19.13
C THR A 152 -36.17 8.59 20.52
N PRO A 153 -36.39 9.43 21.54
CA PRO A 153 -36.85 8.95 22.84
C PRO A 153 -38.33 8.55 22.76
N SER A 154 -38.66 7.34 23.20
CA SER A 154 -40.06 6.92 23.32
C SER A 154 -40.71 7.65 24.50
N LYS A 155 -41.91 8.22 24.29
CA LYS A 155 -42.71 8.77 25.39
C LYS A 155 -43.31 7.63 26.22
N ARG A 156 -43.35 7.81 27.54
CA ARG A 156 -44.18 6.99 28.42
C ARG A 156 -45.65 7.39 28.26
N THR A 157 -46.53 6.39 28.38
CA THR A 157 -47.94 6.46 28.75
C THR A 157 -48.18 5.29 29.69
#